data_AF-A0A6J1WIP7-F1
#
_entry.id   AF-A0A6J1WIP7-F1
#
_cell.length_a   1.000
_cell.length_b   1.000
_cell.length_c   1.000
_cell.angle_alpha   90.00
_cell.angle_beta   90.00
_cell.angle_gamma   90.00
#
_symmetry.space_group_name_H-M   'P 1'
#
loop_
_entity.id
_entity.type
_entity.pdbx_description
1 polymer ?
#
loop_
_entity_poly.entity_id
_entity_poly.type
_entity_poly.pdbx_seq_one_letter_code
_entity_poly.pdbx_strand_id
1 'polypeptide(L)'
;MDAGTCTPAAATCALSHSQRCIGRDSRCWTGWTLEAIWCVYECLADACLAPDDQRASPRLHTAYLDEEPNTGLPPRYQHVPVAGSKNPEETYLALALEAALLGLGVQRMLPSGLYAQERYCKQEERLIAQLQRVEGEAAGGVCGRVARALLAGGPVSCLGARVHPRAAPAHTFARFLFLALLPTDPDLAYRVGLRAMRLPMVEEAYALDGAGLAGGGALAGGAAGVAGAGAWHTLQHAEQQQAALASALLGAARGSPARLRAALAAAQRHVRSAAQLFRLAQDALRHAAPPDAPHHHRDLLAAAFELGLQVLRMTLSSVNWRRREMVRWLVTCATELGLDALLSIMQNWYELFTPTEATGPVAAAAMSHATALRLGLTFEQQEKLSACARTLALQCAAKDPPGCALSALSVCEGSAGAFEAACAAVGGAAARGA
;
A
#
# COMPACT_ATOMS: atom_id res chain seq x y z
N MET A 1 -13.37 27.46 25.41
CA MET A 1 -13.76 28.50 24.44
C MET A 1 -12.47 29.04 23.87
N ASP A 2 -12.05 28.53 22.73
CA ASP A 2 -10.91 29.08 21.98
C ASP A 2 -11.42 29.42 20.59
N ALA A 3 -11.38 30.72 20.29
CA ALA A 3 -11.81 31.29 19.02
C ALA A 3 -10.76 30.98 17.95
N GLY A 4 -10.93 29.85 17.26
CA GLY A 4 -10.19 29.54 16.04
C GLY A 4 -10.67 30.46 14.91
N THR A 5 -9.85 31.44 14.54
CA THR A 5 -10.03 32.31 13.39
C THR A 5 -10.20 31.49 12.11
N CYS A 6 -11.43 31.42 11.60
CA CYS A 6 -11.72 30.95 10.24
C CYS A 6 -11.19 31.98 9.24
N THR A 7 -10.11 31.65 8.54
CA THR A 7 -9.73 32.36 7.31
C THR A 7 -10.83 32.16 6.27
N PRO A 8 -11.40 33.22 5.66
CA PRO A 8 -12.44 33.06 4.66
C PRO A 8 -11.78 32.60 3.36
N ALA A 9 -11.83 31.29 3.08
CA ALA A 9 -11.47 30.75 1.78
C ALA A 9 -12.59 31.11 0.78
N ALA A 10 -12.43 32.23 0.07
CA ALA A 10 -13.41 32.75 -0.88
C ALA A 10 -13.54 31.96 -2.20
N ALA A 11 -13.09 30.70 -2.29
CA ALA A 11 -12.91 30.04 -3.59
C ALA A 11 -13.34 28.57 -3.72
N THR A 12 -14.00 27.94 -2.73
CA THR A 12 -14.31 26.50 -2.84
C THR A 12 -15.70 26.15 -2.35
N CYS A 13 -16.71 26.45 -3.18
CA CYS A 13 -18.02 25.80 -3.11
C CYS A 13 -18.23 25.03 -4.41
N ALA A 14 -17.86 23.75 -4.42
CA ALA A 14 -17.87 22.90 -5.60
C ALA A 14 -19.23 22.21 -5.80
N LEU A 15 -20.30 23.00 -6.07
CA LEU A 15 -21.61 22.47 -6.51
C LEU A 15 -22.39 23.39 -7.48
N SER A 16 -21.83 24.55 -7.88
CA SER A 16 -22.19 25.32 -9.09
C SER A 16 -21.42 26.64 -9.06
N HIS A 17 -21.00 27.13 -10.21
CA HIS A 17 -20.37 28.47 -10.31
C HIS A 17 -21.39 29.62 -10.12
N SER A 18 -22.64 29.32 -9.78
CA SER A 18 -23.69 30.31 -9.54
C SER A 18 -24.39 30.08 -8.20
N GLN A 19 -23.84 30.64 -7.12
CA GLN A 19 -24.52 31.09 -5.90
C GLN A 19 -25.84 30.39 -5.48
N ARG A 20 -25.93 29.07 -5.51
CA ARG A 20 -26.97 28.29 -4.82
C ARG A 20 -26.30 27.16 -4.06
N CYS A 21 -25.97 27.53 -2.82
CA CYS A 21 -25.35 26.67 -1.84
C CYS A 21 -26.34 25.56 -1.43
N ILE A 22 -25.96 24.30 -1.61
CA ILE A 22 -26.20 23.30 -0.56
C ILE A 22 -24.92 23.28 0.27
N GLY A 23 -24.91 24.05 1.37
CA GLY A 23 -23.76 24.14 2.27
C GLY A 23 -23.18 25.53 2.48
N ARG A 24 -24.02 26.54 2.70
CA ARG A 24 -23.55 27.82 3.28
C ARG A 24 -23.20 27.66 4.77
N ASP A 25 -23.74 26.63 5.40
CA ASP A 25 -23.28 26.10 6.67
C ASP A 25 -22.60 24.76 6.42
N SER A 26 -21.30 24.71 6.70
CA SER A 26 -20.39 23.56 6.58
C SER A 26 -20.75 22.33 7.44
N ARG A 27 -22.03 22.19 7.83
CA ARG A 27 -22.59 21.12 8.67
C ARG A 27 -23.56 20.19 7.95
N CYS A 28 -24.04 20.50 6.75
CA CYS A 28 -25.12 19.70 6.13
C CYS A 28 -24.64 18.46 5.35
N TRP A 29 -23.39 18.43 4.85
CA TRP A 29 -22.84 17.27 4.11
C TRP A 29 -22.07 16.27 5.00
N THR A 30 -21.61 16.69 6.17
CA THR A 30 -20.73 15.89 7.05
C THR A 30 -21.46 14.79 7.83
N GLY A 31 -22.79 14.66 7.66
CA GLY A 31 -23.64 13.71 8.40
C GLY A 31 -24.36 12.67 7.54
N TRP A 32 -24.20 12.69 6.21
CA TRP A 32 -24.93 11.75 5.35
C TRP A 32 -24.28 10.36 5.40
N THR A 33 -25.13 9.34 5.55
CA THR A 33 -24.73 7.95 5.39
C THR A 33 -24.36 7.69 3.92
N LEU A 34 -23.53 6.68 3.67
CA LEU A 34 -23.22 6.28 2.29
C LEU A 34 -24.48 5.88 1.51
N GLU A 35 -25.51 5.38 2.19
CA GLU A 35 -26.82 5.09 1.59
C GLU A 35 -27.56 6.35 1.12
N ALA A 36 -27.55 7.42 1.92
CA ALA A 36 -28.16 8.68 1.50
C ALA A 36 -27.43 9.27 0.28
N ILE A 37 -26.10 9.15 0.26
CA ILE A 37 -25.28 9.58 -0.88
C ILE A 37 -25.59 8.74 -2.12
N TRP A 38 -25.72 7.42 -1.95
CA TRP A 38 -26.10 6.50 -3.02
C TRP A 38 -27.47 6.87 -3.62
N CYS A 39 -28.48 7.13 -2.79
CA CYS A 39 -29.80 7.54 -3.27
C CYS A 39 -29.74 8.83 -4.10
N VAL A 40 -28.96 9.82 -3.65
CA VAL A 40 -28.79 11.07 -4.40
C VAL A 40 -28.06 10.85 -5.73
N TYR A 41 -27.03 10.01 -5.72
CA TYR A 41 -26.34 9.59 -6.95
C TYR A 41 -27.31 8.93 -7.94
N GLU A 42 -28.08 7.93 -7.50
CA GLU A 42 -29.05 7.23 -8.35
C GLU A 42 -30.10 8.17 -8.92
N CYS A 43 -30.74 9.00 -8.09
CA CYS A 43 -31.77 9.93 -8.56
C CYS A 43 -31.26 10.89 -9.64
N LEU A 44 -30.01 11.35 -9.53
CA LEU A 44 -29.40 12.26 -10.51
C LEU A 44 -28.88 11.52 -11.75
N ALA A 45 -28.32 10.32 -11.57
CA ALA A 45 -27.80 9.50 -12.66
C ALA A 45 -28.92 8.88 -13.51
N ASP A 46 -30.04 8.49 -12.90
CA ASP A 46 -31.22 7.95 -13.59
C ASP A 46 -31.80 8.97 -14.58
N ALA A 47 -31.78 10.26 -14.23
CA ALA A 47 -32.19 11.33 -15.13
C ALA A 47 -31.29 11.45 -16.39
N CYS A 48 -30.11 10.83 -16.37
CA CYS A 48 -29.15 10.79 -17.46
C CYS A 48 -29.06 9.43 -18.16
N LEU A 49 -29.82 8.40 -17.77
CA LEU A 49 -29.78 7.11 -18.47
C LEU A 49 -30.36 7.21 -19.88
N ALA A 50 -29.71 6.59 -20.85
CA ALA A 50 -30.24 6.43 -22.21
C ALA A 50 -31.59 5.68 -22.17
N PRO A 51 -32.54 6.00 -23.07
CA PRO A 51 -33.90 5.44 -23.04
C PRO A 51 -33.96 3.91 -23.19
N ASP A 52 -32.96 3.30 -23.82
CA ASP A 52 -32.83 1.84 -23.93
C ASP A 52 -32.42 1.19 -22.59
N ASP A 53 -31.59 1.88 -21.80
CA ASP A 53 -31.11 1.42 -20.49
C ASP A 53 -32.07 1.81 -19.33
N GLN A 54 -32.96 2.77 -19.54
CA GLN A 54 -34.03 3.13 -18.58
C GLN A 54 -34.97 1.96 -18.26
N ARG A 55 -35.06 0.95 -19.14
CA ARG A 55 -35.85 -0.28 -18.92
C ARG A 55 -35.15 -1.29 -18.01
N ALA A 56 -33.83 -1.17 -17.85
CA ALA A 56 -33.00 -2.06 -17.03
C ALA A 56 -32.66 -1.47 -15.65
N SER A 57 -32.95 -0.17 -15.42
CA SER A 57 -32.71 0.46 -14.11
C SER A 57 -33.62 -0.18 -13.05
N PRO A 58 -33.06 -0.76 -11.96
CA PRO A 58 -33.85 -1.35 -10.89
C PRO A 58 -34.54 -0.21 -10.14
N ARG A 59 -35.80 0.05 -10.49
CA ARG A 59 -36.65 1.04 -9.81
C ARG A 59 -36.58 0.84 -8.29
N LEU A 60 -35.88 1.73 -7.58
CA LEU A 60 -35.98 2.09 -6.14
C LEU A 60 -36.23 0.98 -5.09
N HIS A 61 -36.05 -0.31 -5.39
CA HIS A 61 -36.47 -1.41 -4.51
C HIS A 61 -35.55 -2.65 -4.48
N THR A 62 -34.25 -2.49 -4.69
CA THR A 62 -33.28 -3.60 -4.52
C THR A 62 -32.09 -3.26 -3.61
N ALA A 63 -32.34 -2.51 -2.52
CA ALA A 63 -31.37 -2.44 -1.43
C ALA A 63 -31.20 -3.79 -0.68
N TYR A 64 -32.06 -4.79 -0.94
CA TYR A 64 -32.15 -6.05 -0.19
C TYR A 64 -32.03 -7.35 -1.02
N LEU A 65 -31.88 -7.29 -2.34
CA LEU A 65 -31.73 -8.48 -3.18
C LEU A 65 -30.40 -8.41 -3.93
N ASP A 66 -29.51 -9.37 -3.65
CA ASP A 66 -28.14 -9.51 -4.18
C ASP A 66 -28.07 -9.90 -5.67
N GLU A 67 -29.15 -9.73 -6.45
CA GLU A 67 -29.16 -10.08 -7.87
C GLU A 67 -29.17 -8.82 -8.73
N GLU A 68 -27.98 -8.37 -9.14
CA GLU A 68 -27.84 -7.39 -10.23
C GLU A 68 -28.41 -8.01 -11.52
N PRO A 69 -29.32 -7.33 -12.27
CA PRO A 69 -29.70 -7.79 -13.60
C PRO A 69 -28.47 -7.69 -14.51
N ASN A 70 -27.92 -8.87 -14.80
CA ASN A 70 -26.65 -9.06 -15.48
C ASN A 70 -26.81 -8.87 -17.00
N THR A 71 -26.82 -7.62 -17.47
CA THR A 71 -26.64 -7.32 -18.92
C THR A 71 -25.17 -7.19 -19.30
N GLY A 72 -24.26 -7.10 -18.33
CA GLY A 72 -22.80 -7.08 -18.53
C GLY A 72 -22.24 -5.84 -19.27
N LEU A 73 -23.11 -4.96 -19.77
CA LEU A 73 -22.76 -3.76 -20.52
C LEU A 73 -22.82 -2.53 -19.59
N PRO A 74 -21.84 -1.60 -19.66
CA PRO A 74 -21.87 -0.39 -18.86
C PRO A 74 -23.08 0.48 -19.27
N PRO A 75 -23.78 1.09 -18.30
CA PRO A 75 -24.92 1.96 -18.58
C PRO A 75 -24.48 3.16 -19.44
N ARG A 76 -25.23 3.44 -20.51
CA ARG A 76 -24.93 4.57 -21.40
C ARG A 76 -25.63 5.81 -20.85
N TYR A 77 -24.83 6.75 -20.35
CA TYR A 77 -25.34 8.03 -19.89
C TYR A 77 -25.37 9.07 -21.00
N GLN A 78 -26.44 9.85 -21.04
CA GLN A 78 -26.59 11.05 -21.84
C GLN A 78 -26.41 12.28 -20.94
N HIS A 79 -25.56 13.20 -21.37
CA HIS A 79 -25.31 14.44 -20.66
C HIS A 79 -26.54 15.37 -20.71
N VAL A 80 -27.38 15.29 -19.68
CA VAL A 80 -28.54 16.19 -19.54
C VAL A 80 -28.12 17.45 -18.77
N PRO A 81 -28.18 18.65 -19.38
CA PRO A 81 -27.80 19.88 -18.71
C PRO A 81 -28.77 20.21 -17.57
N VAL A 82 -28.24 20.81 -16.51
CA VAL A 82 -29.05 21.23 -15.36
C VAL A 82 -29.96 22.39 -15.75
N ALA A 83 -31.24 22.30 -15.39
CA ALA A 83 -32.23 23.32 -15.73
C ALA A 83 -31.83 24.70 -15.18
N GLY A 84 -31.67 25.68 -16.08
CA GLY A 84 -31.28 27.05 -15.72
C GLY A 84 -29.78 27.28 -15.53
N SER A 85 -28.92 26.28 -15.72
CA SER A 85 -27.47 26.49 -15.77
C SER A 85 -27.04 27.10 -17.11
N LYS A 86 -26.05 28.00 -17.04
CA LYS A 86 -25.38 28.59 -18.22
C LYS A 86 -24.13 27.81 -18.63
N ASN A 87 -23.72 26.85 -17.81
CA ASN A 87 -22.49 26.09 -18.00
C ASN A 87 -22.80 24.76 -18.70
N PRO A 88 -22.27 24.51 -19.91
CA PRO A 88 -22.54 23.26 -20.63
C PRO A 88 -21.94 22.02 -19.94
N GLU A 89 -20.96 22.21 -19.05
CA GLU A 89 -20.33 21.15 -18.25
C GLU A 89 -21.13 20.79 -16.99
N GLU A 90 -22.12 21.60 -16.59
CA GLU A 90 -22.99 21.32 -15.45
C GLU A 90 -24.17 20.44 -15.90
N THR A 91 -23.94 19.13 -15.89
CA THR A 91 -24.96 18.11 -16.18
C THR A 91 -25.41 17.41 -14.90
N TYR A 92 -26.61 16.82 -14.89
CA TYR A 92 -27.08 16.04 -13.74
C TYR A 92 -26.13 14.87 -13.43
N LEU A 93 -25.52 14.26 -14.45
CA LEU A 93 -24.49 13.24 -14.28
C LEU A 93 -23.23 13.80 -13.59
N ALA A 94 -22.76 14.99 -13.98
CA ALA A 94 -21.60 15.63 -13.34
C ALA A 94 -21.88 15.95 -11.86
N LEU A 95 -23.09 16.42 -11.55
CA LEU A 95 -23.53 16.64 -10.17
C LEU A 95 -23.68 15.33 -9.37
N ALA A 96 -24.17 14.26 -10.01
CA ALA A 96 -24.26 12.94 -9.39
C ALA A 96 -22.86 12.44 -8.97
N LEU A 97 -21.91 12.48 -9.91
CA LEU A 97 -20.52 12.13 -9.67
C LEU A 97 -19.90 13.00 -8.57
N GLU A 98 -20.09 14.31 -8.63
CA GLU A 98 -19.55 15.25 -7.66
C GLU A 98 -20.10 14.99 -6.25
N ALA A 99 -21.40 14.78 -6.12
CA ALA A 99 -22.05 14.44 -4.85
C ALA A 99 -21.54 13.11 -4.27
N ALA A 100 -21.40 12.08 -5.10
CA ALA A 100 -20.89 10.78 -4.69
C ALA A 100 -19.43 10.85 -4.24
N LEU A 101 -18.57 11.53 -5.01
CA LEU A 101 -17.14 11.69 -4.73
C LEU A 101 -16.90 12.53 -3.47
N LEU A 102 -17.60 13.67 -3.31
CA LEU A 102 -17.53 14.47 -2.10
C LEU A 102 -18.04 13.67 -0.91
N GLY A 103 -19.15 12.96 -1.10
CA GLY A 103 -19.74 12.07 -0.11
C GLY A 103 -18.77 11.01 0.39
N LEU A 104 -18.10 10.28 -0.51
CA LEU A 104 -17.04 9.31 -0.18
C LEU A 104 -15.82 9.98 0.47
N GLY A 105 -15.48 11.18 0.04
CA GLY A 105 -14.33 11.95 0.51
C GLY A 105 -14.50 12.62 1.88
N VAL A 106 -15.70 12.60 2.47
CA VAL A 106 -15.93 13.07 3.84
C VAL A 106 -15.24 12.14 4.83
N GLN A 107 -14.49 12.72 5.75
CA GLN A 107 -13.90 12.02 6.87
C GLN A 107 -14.99 11.54 7.84
N ARG A 108 -15.18 10.23 7.89
CA ARG A 108 -16.13 9.58 8.82
C ARG A 108 -15.39 8.83 9.91
N MET A 109 -16.00 8.83 11.09
CA MET A 109 -15.57 7.95 12.17
C MET A 109 -15.91 6.53 11.80
N LEU A 110 -14.97 5.62 12.03
CA LEU A 110 -15.20 4.20 11.81
C LEU A 110 -16.34 3.73 12.75
N PRO A 111 -17.37 3.06 12.21
CA PRO A 111 -18.46 2.57 13.03
C PRO A 111 -17.99 1.50 14.04
N SER A 112 -18.70 1.39 15.16
CA SER A 112 -18.44 0.39 16.19
C SER A 112 -19.06 -0.95 15.83
N GLY A 113 -18.32 -2.03 16.05
CA GLY A 113 -18.78 -3.41 15.84
C GLY A 113 -18.45 -3.95 14.46
N LEU A 114 -18.16 -5.25 14.40
CA LEU A 114 -17.70 -5.96 13.20
C LEU A 114 -18.66 -5.78 12.02
N TYR A 115 -19.96 -6.05 12.22
CA TYR A 115 -20.96 -5.97 11.15
C TYR A 115 -21.09 -4.55 10.56
N ALA A 116 -21.05 -3.52 11.41
CA ALA A 116 -21.17 -2.15 10.95
C ALA A 116 -19.94 -1.71 10.14
N GLN A 117 -18.74 -2.18 10.52
CA GLN A 117 -17.51 -1.93 9.75
C GLN A 117 -17.51 -2.66 8.41
N GLU A 118 -17.89 -3.94 8.38
CA GLU A 118 -17.99 -4.70 7.13
C GLU A 118 -19.03 -4.11 6.18
N ARG A 119 -20.20 -3.71 6.70
CA ARG A 119 -21.24 -3.03 5.92
C ARG A 119 -20.72 -1.72 5.35
N TYR A 120 -19.99 -0.93 6.13
CA TYR A 120 -19.39 0.32 5.65
C TYR A 120 -18.40 0.07 4.50
N CYS A 121 -17.48 -0.89 4.64
CA CYS A 121 -16.53 -1.24 3.59
C CYS A 121 -17.24 -1.69 2.31
N LYS A 122 -18.24 -2.58 2.43
CA LYS A 122 -19.03 -3.05 1.27
C LYS A 122 -19.79 -1.91 0.60
N GLN A 123 -20.37 -0.98 1.36
CA GLN A 123 -21.08 0.17 0.80
C GLN A 123 -20.14 1.11 0.03
N GLU A 124 -18.95 1.38 0.60
CA GLU A 124 -17.91 2.17 -0.07
C GLU A 124 -17.49 1.50 -1.38
N GLU A 125 -17.17 0.20 -1.36
CA GLU A 125 -16.75 -0.55 -2.53
C GLU A 125 -17.83 -0.61 -3.62
N ARG A 126 -19.08 -0.83 -3.23
CA ARG A 126 -20.22 -0.84 -4.18
C ARG A 126 -20.37 0.53 -4.85
N LEU A 127 -20.30 1.63 -4.10
CA LEU A 127 -20.44 2.97 -4.67
C LEU A 127 -19.29 3.27 -5.63
N ILE A 128 -18.05 2.92 -5.25
CA ILE A 128 -16.89 3.06 -6.13
C ILE A 128 -17.05 2.24 -7.41
N ALA A 129 -17.52 1.00 -7.32
CA ALA A 129 -17.75 0.14 -8.49
C ALA A 129 -18.78 0.74 -9.46
N GLN A 130 -19.82 1.41 -8.96
CA GLN A 130 -20.76 2.14 -9.82
C GLN A 130 -20.10 3.35 -10.48
N LEU A 131 -19.32 4.14 -9.74
CA LEU A 131 -18.64 5.32 -10.29
C LEU A 131 -17.61 4.94 -11.36
N GLN A 132 -16.98 3.76 -11.25
CA GLN A 132 -16.06 3.23 -12.26
C GLN A 132 -16.72 2.93 -13.61
N ARG A 133 -18.04 2.71 -13.64
CA ARG A 133 -18.80 2.45 -14.88
C ARG A 133 -19.08 3.74 -15.67
N VAL A 134 -18.87 4.91 -15.06
CA VAL A 134 -19.11 6.20 -15.71
C VAL A 134 -17.85 6.63 -16.46
N GLU A 135 -17.88 6.57 -17.79
CA GLU A 135 -16.74 6.90 -18.65
C GLU A 135 -16.80 8.33 -19.21
N GLY A 136 -15.64 8.89 -19.58
CA GLY A 136 -15.51 10.12 -20.37
C GLY A 136 -14.74 11.27 -19.71
N GLU A 137 -14.36 12.26 -20.52
CA GLU A 137 -13.62 13.47 -20.09
C GLU A 137 -14.34 14.24 -18.96
N ALA A 138 -15.68 14.27 -18.99
CA ALA A 138 -16.48 14.90 -17.96
C ALA A 138 -16.27 14.26 -16.57
N ALA A 139 -16.09 12.93 -16.50
CA ALA A 139 -15.81 12.23 -15.25
C ALA A 139 -14.41 12.56 -14.73
N GLY A 140 -13.41 12.63 -15.62
CA GLY A 140 -12.04 13.07 -15.28
C GLY A 140 -12.00 14.51 -14.75
N GLY A 141 -12.72 15.42 -15.41
CA GLY A 141 -12.87 16.82 -14.98
C GLY A 141 -13.50 16.97 -13.60
N VAL A 142 -14.59 16.24 -13.33
CA VAL A 142 -15.25 16.21 -12.01
C VAL A 142 -14.32 15.62 -10.95
N CYS A 143 -13.68 14.47 -11.22
CA CYS A 143 -12.70 13.87 -10.32
C CYS A 143 -11.58 14.84 -9.95
N GLY A 144 -11.08 15.61 -10.93
CA GLY A 144 -10.03 16.60 -10.74
C GLY A 144 -10.46 17.75 -9.83
N ARG A 145 -11.68 18.28 -10.03
CA ARG A 145 -12.24 19.34 -9.17
C ARG A 145 -12.45 18.83 -7.74
N VAL A 146 -13.07 17.66 -7.56
CA VAL A 146 -13.33 17.09 -6.25
C VAL A 146 -12.03 16.75 -5.51
N ALA A 147 -11.04 16.15 -6.19
CA ALA A 147 -9.75 15.85 -5.57
C ALA A 147 -9.04 17.11 -5.03
N ARG A 148 -9.06 18.22 -5.77
CA ARG A 148 -8.51 19.50 -5.29
C ARG A 148 -9.28 20.03 -4.08
N ALA A 149 -10.62 19.96 -4.12
CA ALA A 149 -11.46 20.38 -3.01
C ALA A 149 -11.21 19.55 -1.74
N LEU A 150 -11.09 18.23 -1.87
CA LEU A 150 -10.80 17.32 -0.76
C LEU A 150 -9.41 17.57 -0.16
N LEU A 151 -8.38 17.78 -0.99
CA LEU A 151 -7.03 18.13 -0.51
C LEU A 151 -7.02 19.45 0.28
N ALA A 152 -7.88 20.40 -0.07
CA ALA A 152 -8.06 21.68 0.62
C ALA A 152 -9.09 21.63 1.76
N GLY A 153 -9.86 20.55 1.88
CA GLY A 153 -11.05 20.44 2.75
C GLY A 153 -10.77 20.37 4.26
N GLY A 154 -9.51 20.44 4.70
CA GLY A 154 -9.18 20.45 6.13
C GLY A 154 -9.60 19.16 6.86
N PRO A 155 -10.01 19.23 8.14
CA PRO A 155 -10.26 18.05 9.00
C PRO A 155 -11.56 17.30 8.67
N VAL A 156 -12.40 17.82 7.77
CA VAL A 156 -13.63 17.14 7.33
C VAL A 156 -13.41 16.27 6.10
N SER A 157 -12.22 16.34 5.48
CA SER A 157 -11.88 15.53 4.31
C SER A 157 -10.94 14.40 4.68
N CYS A 158 -11.16 13.22 4.12
CA CYS A 158 -10.25 12.08 4.24
C CYS A 158 -8.86 12.35 3.62
N LEU A 159 -8.76 13.31 2.70
CA LEU A 159 -7.49 13.78 2.09
C LEU A 159 -6.93 15.04 2.77
N GLY A 160 -7.54 15.47 3.87
CA GLY A 160 -7.12 16.63 4.66
C GLY A 160 -5.68 16.55 5.18
N ALA A 161 -5.12 17.68 5.58
CA ALA A 161 -3.75 17.74 6.13
C ALA A 161 -3.60 16.91 7.41
N ARG A 162 -4.67 16.76 8.20
CA ARG A 162 -4.74 15.90 9.39
C ARG A 162 -5.93 14.97 9.25
N VAL A 163 -5.78 13.73 9.71
CA VAL A 163 -6.82 12.70 9.72
C VAL A 163 -6.98 12.25 11.17
N HIS A 164 -8.21 12.25 11.68
CA HIS A 164 -8.54 11.73 12.99
C HIS A 164 -8.14 10.23 13.10
N PRO A 165 -7.52 9.78 14.20
CA PRO A 165 -7.05 8.40 14.35
C PRO A 165 -8.17 7.37 14.11
N ARG A 166 -9.36 7.62 14.67
CA ARG A 166 -10.55 6.76 14.52
C ARG A 166 -11.34 6.93 13.22
N ALA A 167 -10.78 7.60 12.22
CA ALA A 167 -11.46 7.72 10.94
C ALA A 167 -11.40 6.43 10.13
N ALA A 168 -12.46 6.19 9.35
CA ALA A 168 -12.47 5.11 8.37
C ALA A 168 -11.35 5.33 7.34
N PRO A 169 -10.61 4.28 6.96
CA PRO A 169 -9.56 4.38 5.95
C PRO A 169 -10.18 4.70 4.58
N ALA A 170 -9.53 5.57 3.81
CA ALA A 170 -10.00 5.98 2.48
C ALA A 170 -9.13 5.44 1.34
N HIS A 171 -8.42 4.32 1.57
CA HIS A 171 -7.47 3.79 0.60
C HIS A 171 -8.14 3.34 -0.70
N THR A 172 -9.32 2.70 -0.60
CA THR A 172 -10.09 2.23 -1.77
C THR A 172 -10.55 3.41 -2.62
N PHE A 173 -11.19 4.40 -1.98
CA PHE A 173 -11.61 5.64 -2.64
C PHE A 173 -10.44 6.42 -3.25
N ALA A 174 -9.33 6.56 -2.53
CA ALA A 174 -8.15 7.26 -3.03
C ALA A 174 -7.48 6.53 -4.20
N ARG A 175 -7.51 5.20 -4.21
CA ARG A 175 -7.03 4.40 -5.35
C ARG A 175 -7.89 4.62 -6.58
N PHE A 176 -9.21 4.69 -6.40
CA PHE A 176 -10.12 5.04 -7.49
C PHE A 176 -9.81 6.43 -8.07
N LEU A 177 -9.73 7.47 -7.22
CA LEU A 177 -9.35 8.81 -7.65
C LEU A 177 -7.96 8.84 -8.32
N PHE A 178 -6.99 8.12 -7.76
CA PHE A 178 -5.65 8.02 -8.33
C PHE A 178 -5.69 7.51 -9.77
N LEU A 179 -6.36 6.37 -10.00
CA LEU A 179 -6.45 5.76 -11.33
C LEU A 179 -7.26 6.62 -12.31
N ALA A 180 -8.34 7.25 -11.85
CA ALA A 180 -9.17 8.14 -12.68
C ALA A 180 -8.41 9.41 -13.11
N LEU A 181 -7.54 9.94 -12.25
CA LEU A 181 -6.78 11.17 -12.51
C LEU A 181 -5.47 10.93 -13.26
N LEU A 182 -4.93 9.72 -13.23
CA LEU A 182 -3.61 9.40 -13.77
C LEU A 182 -3.43 9.79 -15.26
N PRO A 183 -4.42 9.60 -16.16
CA PRO A 183 -4.29 10.00 -17.56
C PRO A 183 -4.26 11.51 -17.79
N THR A 184 -4.95 12.30 -16.95
CA THR A 184 -5.18 13.73 -17.18
C THR A 184 -4.26 14.62 -16.35
N ASP A 185 -4.08 14.32 -15.06
CA ASP A 185 -3.30 15.12 -14.10
C ASP A 185 -2.53 14.19 -13.13
N PRO A 186 -1.38 13.64 -13.56
CA PRO A 186 -0.62 12.71 -12.74
C PRO A 186 -0.09 13.36 -11.46
N ASP A 187 0.21 14.65 -11.44
CA ASP A 187 0.71 15.33 -10.25
C ASP A 187 -0.38 15.50 -9.18
N LEU A 188 -1.62 15.73 -9.58
CA LEU A 188 -2.77 15.67 -8.67
C LEU A 188 -3.02 14.23 -8.20
N ALA A 189 -2.96 13.25 -9.11
CA ALA A 189 -3.14 11.84 -8.77
C ALA A 189 -2.17 11.41 -7.66
N TYR A 190 -0.86 11.65 -7.84
CA TYR A 190 0.15 11.32 -6.83
C TYR A 190 -0.07 12.05 -5.51
N ARG A 191 -0.50 13.32 -5.54
CA ARG A 191 -0.86 14.05 -4.30
C ARG A 191 -2.00 13.37 -3.55
N VAL A 192 -3.04 12.93 -4.25
CA VAL A 192 -4.17 12.18 -3.66
C VAL A 192 -3.70 10.86 -3.06
N GLY A 193 -3.01 10.04 -3.85
CA GLY A 193 -2.58 8.71 -3.43
C GLY A 193 -1.61 8.75 -2.24
N LEU A 194 -0.56 9.60 -2.32
CA LEU A 194 0.41 9.75 -1.22
C LEU A 194 -0.24 10.28 0.06
N ARG A 195 -1.21 11.20 -0.07
CA ARG A 195 -1.95 11.74 1.08
C ARG A 195 -2.84 10.70 1.74
N ALA A 196 -3.43 9.79 0.97
CA ALA A 196 -4.29 8.74 1.46
C ALA A 196 -3.56 7.53 2.03
N MET A 197 -2.24 7.40 1.83
CA MET A 197 -1.44 6.30 2.40
C MET A 197 -1.41 6.28 3.94
N ARG A 198 -1.70 7.42 4.59
CA ARG A 198 -1.66 7.56 6.05
C ARG A 198 -2.75 6.74 6.74
N LEU A 199 -2.40 6.08 7.84
CA LEU A 199 -3.33 5.30 8.68
C LEU A 199 -3.09 5.58 10.18
N PRO A 200 -3.45 6.77 10.70
CA PRO A 200 -2.91 7.31 11.95
C PRO A 200 -3.15 6.47 13.23
N MET A 201 -4.28 5.76 13.37
CA MET A 201 -4.48 4.90 14.55
C MET A 201 -3.55 3.68 14.55
N VAL A 202 -3.25 3.10 13.37
CA VAL A 202 -2.20 2.06 13.28
C VAL A 202 -0.85 2.69 13.63
N GLU A 203 -0.65 3.98 13.30
CA GLU A 203 0.58 4.65 13.67
C GLU A 203 0.80 4.74 15.18
N GLU A 204 -0.27 5.02 15.93
CA GLU A 204 -0.31 5.10 17.40
C GLU A 204 -0.24 3.72 18.07
N ALA A 205 -0.98 2.72 17.58
CA ALA A 205 -1.00 1.37 18.15
C ALA A 205 0.40 0.71 18.13
N TYR A 206 1.09 0.77 16.99
CA TYR A 206 2.44 0.23 16.85
C TYR A 206 3.49 1.07 17.62
N ALA A 207 3.26 2.37 17.82
CA ALA A 207 4.14 3.20 18.66
C ALA A 207 4.08 2.79 20.13
N LEU A 208 2.89 2.39 20.60
CA LEU A 208 2.67 1.88 21.96
C LEU A 208 3.28 0.48 22.14
N ASP A 209 3.13 -0.42 21.16
CA ASP A 209 3.76 -1.76 21.17
C ASP A 209 5.29 -1.68 21.15
N GLY A 210 5.87 -0.71 20.43
CA GLY A 210 7.31 -0.47 20.40
C GLY A 210 7.89 0.11 21.69
N ALA A 211 7.10 0.86 22.46
CA ALA A 211 7.51 1.40 23.77
C ALA A 211 7.48 0.34 24.89
N GLY A 212 6.73 -0.75 24.72
CA GLY A 212 6.64 -1.87 25.66
C GLY A 212 7.90 -2.74 25.75
N LEU A 213 8.87 -2.57 24.85
CA LEU A 213 10.12 -3.35 24.84
C LEU A 213 11.23 -2.77 25.74
N ALA A 214 11.01 -1.61 26.37
CA ALA A 214 11.97 -0.99 27.31
C ALA A 214 11.58 -1.15 28.81
N GLY A 215 10.41 -1.72 29.12
CA GLY A 215 9.93 -1.92 30.48
C GLY A 215 9.63 -3.38 30.76
N GLY A 216 10.54 -4.06 31.47
CA GLY A 216 10.38 -5.46 31.84
C GLY A 216 9.11 -5.71 32.68
N GLY A 217 8.33 -6.72 32.23
CA GLY A 217 7.45 -7.54 33.05
C GLY A 217 6.28 -6.86 33.76
N ALA A 218 5.11 -6.81 33.11
CA ALA A 218 3.83 -7.23 33.69
C ALA A 218 2.68 -7.09 32.67
N LEU A 219 1.83 -8.13 32.63
CA LEU A 219 0.47 -8.19 32.08
C LEU A 219 0.32 -8.37 30.56
N ALA A 220 0.11 -9.64 30.19
CA ALA A 220 -0.62 -10.11 29.01
C ALA A 220 -2.12 -9.65 29.00
N GLY A 221 -2.40 -8.42 29.42
CA GLY A 221 -3.74 -7.81 29.54
C GLY A 221 -3.91 -6.48 28.80
N GLY A 222 -2.86 -5.94 28.15
CA GLY A 222 -2.94 -4.65 27.45
C GLY A 222 -3.83 -4.64 26.21
N ALA A 223 -4.00 -5.79 25.54
CA ALA A 223 -4.91 -5.93 24.40
C ALA A 223 -6.40 -5.82 24.81
N ALA A 224 -6.72 -6.08 26.09
CA ALA A 224 -8.09 -6.01 26.60
C ALA A 224 -8.57 -4.57 26.88
N GLY A 225 -7.65 -3.60 27.05
CA GLY A 225 -8.00 -2.19 27.27
C GLY A 225 -8.52 -1.46 26.02
N VAL A 226 -8.15 -1.93 24.82
CA VAL A 226 -8.65 -1.42 23.52
C VAL A 226 -9.93 -2.14 23.08
N ALA A 227 -10.18 -3.34 23.63
CA ALA A 227 -11.30 -4.20 23.25
C ALA A 227 -12.68 -3.69 23.74
N GLY A 228 -12.74 -2.79 24.72
CA GLY A 228 -14.00 -2.36 25.34
C GLY A 228 -14.86 -1.39 24.54
N ALA A 229 -14.32 -0.64 23.56
CA ALA A 229 -15.08 0.41 22.86
C ALA A 229 -14.63 0.76 21.42
N GLY A 230 -13.77 -0.04 20.77
CA GLY A 230 -13.19 0.39 19.49
C GLY A 230 -12.30 -0.61 18.75
N ALA A 231 -12.62 -1.91 18.77
CA ALA A 231 -11.89 -2.88 17.98
C ALA A 231 -12.02 -2.60 16.47
N TRP A 232 -10.88 -2.54 15.78
CA TRP A 232 -10.78 -2.34 14.34
C TRP A 232 -10.86 -3.71 13.65
N HIS A 233 -12.06 -4.25 13.54
CA HIS A 233 -12.31 -5.59 13.01
C HIS A 233 -11.93 -5.73 11.53
N THR A 234 -12.02 -4.64 10.77
CA THR A 234 -11.65 -4.61 9.35
C THR A 234 -10.21 -4.16 9.09
N LEU A 235 -9.31 -4.21 10.09
CA LEU A 235 -7.91 -3.80 9.96
C LEU A 235 -7.20 -4.53 8.80
N GLN A 236 -7.35 -5.86 8.73
CA GLN A 236 -6.73 -6.65 7.66
C GLN A 236 -7.18 -6.18 6.26
N HIS A 237 -8.46 -5.83 6.11
CA HIS A 237 -8.99 -5.28 4.87
C HIS A 237 -8.35 -3.90 4.58
N ALA A 238 -8.27 -3.01 5.57
CA ALA A 238 -7.63 -1.72 5.43
C ALA A 238 -6.16 -1.82 5.00
N GLU A 239 -5.39 -2.72 5.60
CA GLU A 239 -3.98 -2.97 5.24
C GLU A 239 -3.84 -3.50 3.80
N GLN A 240 -4.76 -4.37 3.36
CA GLN A 240 -4.80 -4.85 1.97
C GLN A 240 -5.06 -3.71 0.99
N GLN A 241 -6.03 -2.83 1.29
CA GLN A 241 -6.35 -1.68 0.43
C GLN A 241 -5.22 -0.65 0.42
N GLN A 242 -4.53 -0.45 1.56
CA GLN A 242 -3.35 0.40 1.66
C GLN A 242 -2.21 -0.12 0.77
N ALA A 243 -1.93 -1.43 0.81
CA ALA A 243 -0.93 -2.04 -0.05
C ALA A 243 -1.34 -2.03 -1.53
N ALA A 244 -2.63 -2.19 -1.84
CA ALA A 244 -3.14 -2.07 -3.20
C ALA A 244 -2.97 -0.65 -3.76
N LEU A 245 -3.19 0.38 -2.93
CA LEU A 245 -2.90 1.77 -3.29
C LEU A 245 -1.39 1.99 -3.51
N ALA A 246 -0.54 1.49 -2.62
CA ALA A 246 0.91 1.57 -2.79
C ALA A 246 1.40 0.88 -4.08
N SER A 247 0.84 -0.28 -4.41
CA SER A 247 1.16 -1.01 -5.64
C SER A 247 0.78 -0.21 -6.88
N ALA A 248 -0.39 0.45 -6.87
CA ALA A 248 -0.80 1.35 -7.95
C ALA A 248 0.15 2.56 -8.09
N LEU A 249 0.56 3.17 -6.97
CA LEU A 249 1.52 4.28 -6.96
C LEU A 249 2.89 3.88 -7.53
N LEU A 250 3.39 2.68 -7.19
CA LEU A 250 4.66 2.16 -7.69
C LEU A 250 4.57 1.81 -9.17
N GLY A 251 3.53 1.08 -9.59
CA GLY A 251 3.34 0.69 -10.98
C GLY A 251 3.22 1.89 -11.93
N ALA A 252 2.52 2.94 -11.51
CA ALA A 252 2.40 4.18 -12.27
C ALA A 252 3.66 5.07 -12.26
N ALA A 253 4.64 4.80 -11.40
CA ALA A 253 5.83 5.64 -11.25
C ALA A 253 6.91 5.33 -12.29
N ARG A 254 6.65 4.36 -13.18
CA ARG A 254 7.57 3.93 -14.24
C ARG A 254 7.98 5.14 -15.09
N GLY A 255 9.29 5.35 -15.23
CA GLY A 255 9.85 6.47 -15.99
C GLY A 255 9.92 7.80 -15.22
N SER A 256 9.47 7.85 -13.95
CA SER A 256 9.60 9.05 -13.10
C SER A 256 10.30 8.71 -11.77
N PRO A 257 11.62 8.95 -11.66
CA PRO A 257 12.37 8.56 -10.47
C PRO A 257 11.97 9.38 -9.23
N ALA A 258 11.47 10.60 -9.40
CA ALA A 258 10.94 11.40 -8.29
C ALA A 258 9.65 10.80 -7.71
N ARG A 259 8.71 10.39 -8.56
CA ARG A 259 7.45 9.74 -8.14
C ARG A 259 7.71 8.38 -7.53
N LEU A 260 8.66 7.62 -8.08
CA LEU A 260 9.03 6.32 -7.54
C LEU A 260 9.61 6.45 -6.12
N ARG A 261 10.55 7.37 -5.91
CA ARG A 261 11.10 7.64 -4.57
C ARG A 261 10.02 8.08 -3.58
N ALA A 262 9.10 8.95 -4.00
CA ALA A 262 8.00 9.39 -3.15
C ALA A 262 7.05 8.24 -2.78
N ALA A 263 6.67 7.41 -3.76
CA ALA A 263 5.81 6.25 -3.55
C ALA A 263 6.48 5.19 -2.66
N LEU A 264 7.77 4.92 -2.88
CA LEU A 264 8.55 4.00 -2.07
C LEU A 264 8.67 4.49 -0.62
N ALA A 265 9.05 5.75 -0.40
CA ALA A 265 9.13 6.33 0.93
C ALA A 265 7.78 6.30 1.67
N ALA A 266 6.68 6.57 0.96
CA ALA A 266 5.33 6.47 1.52
C ALA A 266 4.95 5.02 1.88
N ALA A 267 5.29 4.05 1.02
CA ALA A 267 5.06 2.63 1.29
C ALA A 267 5.84 2.16 2.52
N GLN A 268 7.15 2.45 2.58
CA GLN A 268 8.03 2.08 3.70
C GLN A 268 7.57 2.71 5.03
N ARG A 269 7.01 3.93 4.98
CA ARG A 269 6.53 4.64 6.16
C ARG A 269 5.19 4.12 6.68
N HIS A 270 4.24 3.85 5.78
CA HIS A 270 2.84 3.66 6.16
C HIS A 270 2.38 2.20 6.14
N VAL A 271 3.00 1.32 5.34
CA VAL A 271 2.64 -0.10 5.30
C VAL A 271 3.42 -0.83 6.39
N ARG A 272 2.75 -1.10 7.52
CA ARG A 272 3.38 -1.69 8.73
C ARG A 272 3.17 -3.19 8.88
N SER A 273 2.34 -3.79 8.04
CA SER A 273 2.14 -5.24 8.02
C SER A 273 3.21 -5.90 7.17
N ALA A 274 4.08 -6.72 7.79
CA ALA A 274 5.15 -7.40 7.06
C ALA A 274 4.62 -8.28 5.92
N ALA A 275 3.44 -8.90 6.09
CA ALA A 275 2.79 -9.70 5.06
C ALA A 275 2.35 -8.86 3.86
N GLN A 276 1.75 -7.69 4.10
CA GLN A 276 1.33 -6.78 3.02
C GLN A 276 2.53 -6.09 2.37
N LEU A 277 3.56 -5.74 3.13
CA LEU A 277 4.80 -5.17 2.61
C LEU A 277 5.54 -6.16 1.71
N PHE A 278 5.57 -7.45 2.08
CA PHE A 278 6.14 -8.50 1.23
C PHE A 278 5.33 -8.71 -0.05
N ARG A 279 3.99 -8.72 0.04
CA ARG A 279 3.12 -8.77 -1.13
C ARG A 279 3.36 -7.57 -2.05
N LEU A 280 3.50 -6.37 -1.48
CA LEU A 280 3.81 -5.14 -2.21
C LEU A 280 5.17 -5.23 -2.92
N ALA A 281 6.19 -5.79 -2.26
CA ALA A 281 7.51 -6.01 -2.86
C ALA A 281 7.42 -6.95 -4.07
N GLN A 282 6.62 -8.03 -3.97
CA GLN A 282 6.36 -8.94 -5.08
C GLN A 282 5.60 -8.25 -6.22
N ASP A 283 4.60 -7.44 -5.91
CA ASP A 283 3.85 -6.70 -6.93
C ASP A 283 4.75 -5.65 -7.62
N ALA A 284 5.62 -4.96 -6.88
CA ALA A 284 6.62 -4.04 -7.44
C ALA A 284 7.59 -4.75 -8.41
N LEU A 285 8.01 -5.98 -8.09
CA LEU A 285 8.83 -6.80 -8.99
C LEU A 285 8.06 -7.18 -10.27
N ARG A 286 6.77 -7.51 -10.16
CA ARG A 286 5.92 -7.77 -11.35
C ARG A 286 5.79 -6.53 -12.23
N HIS A 287 5.70 -5.34 -11.63
CA HIS A 287 5.72 -4.07 -12.38
C HIS A 287 7.08 -3.81 -13.03
N ALA A 288 8.18 -4.31 -12.45
CA ALA A 288 9.52 -4.16 -13.02
C ALA A 288 9.72 -5.05 -14.26
N ALA A 289 9.17 -6.26 -14.27
CA ALA A 289 9.19 -7.19 -15.41
C ALA A 289 7.80 -7.67 -15.82
N PRO A 290 7.04 -6.82 -16.54
CA PRO A 290 5.85 -7.30 -17.23
C PRO A 290 6.26 -8.30 -18.34
N PRO A 291 5.40 -9.28 -18.68
CA PRO A 291 5.73 -10.37 -19.61
C PRO A 291 6.16 -9.90 -21.01
N ASP A 292 5.78 -8.68 -21.39
CA ASP A 292 6.09 -8.08 -22.70
C ASP A 292 7.38 -7.23 -22.70
N ALA A 293 8.05 -7.03 -21.55
CA ALA A 293 9.23 -6.18 -21.47
C ALA A 293 10.53 -6.96 -21.73
N PRO A 294 11.42 -6.47 -22.62
CA PRO A 294 12.69 -7.13 -22.93
C PRO A 294 13.68 -7.09 -21.76
N HIS A 295 13.58 -6.10 -20.85
CA HIS A 295 14.46 -5.93 -19.70
C HIS A 295 13.68 -5.44 -18.47
N HIS A 296 14.16 -5.84 -17.27
CA HIS A 296 13.60 -5.36 -16.01
C HIS A 296 13.82 -3.84 -15.84
N HIS A 297 12.81 -3.13 -15.35
CA HIS A 297 12.95 -1.74 -14.95
C HIS A 297 13.78 -1.67 -13.68
N ARG A 298 15.08 -1.38 -13.83
CA ARG A 298 16.06 -1.42 -12.76
C ARG A 298 15.64 -0.62 -11.52
N ASP A 299 15.04 0.54 -11.70
CA ASP A 299 14.58 1.39 -10.58
C ASP A 299 13.42 0.74 -9.79
N LEU A 300 12.46 0.11 -10.47
CA LEU A 300 11.35 -0.60 -9.82
C LEU A 300 11.83 -1.88 -9.15
N LEU A 301 12.79 -2.57 -9.76
CA LEU A 301 13.42 -3.75 -9.19
C LEU A 301 14.23 -3.38 -7.93
N ALA A 302 14.92 -2.23 -7.93
CA ALA A 302 15.55 -1.67 -6.74
C ALA A 302 14.53 -1.32 -5.65
N ALA A 303 13.40 -0.70 -6.01
CA ALA A 303 12.32 -0.41 -5.07
C ALA A 303 11.73 -1.70 -4.45
N ALA A 304 11.51 -2.75 -5.26
CA ALA A 304 11.06 -4.06 -4.77
C ALA A 304 12.05 -4.68 -3.79
N PHE A 305 13.35 -4.60 -4.10
CA PHE A 305 14.41 -5.08 -3.22
C PHE A 305 14.47 -4.30 -1.90
N GLU A 306 14.36 -2.97 -1.91
CA GLU A 306 14.34 -2.16 -0.69
C GLU A 306 13.15 -2.49 0.22
N LEU A 307 11.96 -2.69 -0.37
CA LEU A 307 10.79 -3.16 0.38
C LEU A 307 11.05 -4.54 1.00
N GLY A 308 11.67 -5.46 0.24
CA GLY A 308 12.08 -6.76 0.72
C GLY A 308 13.06 -6.71 1.89
N LEU A 309 14.04 -5.81 1.86
CA LEU A 309 14.98 -5.59 2.96
C LEU A 309 14.23 -5.15 4.23
N GLN A 310 13.27 -4.23 4.11
CA GLN A 310 12.46 -3.81 5.25
C GLN A 310 11.65 -4.97 5.84
N VAL A 311 11.05 -5.83 5.01
CA VAL A 311 10.34 -7.04 5.48
C VAL A 311 11.26 -7.94 6.31
N LEU A 312 12.49 -8.16 5.86
CA LEU A 312 13.43 -9.01 6.59
C LEU A 312 13.84 -8.43 7.93
N ARG A 313 14.06 -7.11 8.00
CA ARG A 313 14.33 -6.39 9.26
C ARG A 313 13.16 -6.51 10.24
N MET A 314 11.93 -6.33 9.74
CA MET A 314 10.71 -6.43 10.56
C MET A 314 10.48 -7.84 11.10
N THR A 315 10.93 -8.87 10.39
CA THR A 315 10.64 -10.26 10.74
C THR A 315 11.81 -10.98 11.42
N LEU A 316 12.93 -10.30 11.69
CA LEU A 316 14.17 -10.90 12.21
C LEU A 316 13.99 -11.57 13.56
N SER A 317 13.24 -10.93 14.47
CA SER A 317 12.96 -11.42 15.82
C SER A 317 11.65 -12.20 15.93
N SER A 318 10.84 -12.26 14.86
CA SER A 318 9.52 -12.89 14.89
C SER A 318 9.55 -14.30 14.31
N VAL A 319 8.86 -15.25 14.94
CA VAL A 319 8.63 -16.58 14.37
C VAL A 319 7.71 -16.43 13.15
N ASN A 320 8.26 -16.60 11.96
CA ASN A 320 7.52 -16.47 10.71
C ASN A 320 7.79 -17.68 9.81
N TRP A 321 6.77 -18.50 9.58
CA TRP A 321 6.86 -19.71 8.77
C TRP A 321 7.23 -19.44 7.30
N ARG A 322 6.95 -18.22 6.79
CA ARG A 322 7.33 -17.76 5.44
C ARG A 322 8.72 -17.15 5.36
N ARG A 323 9.42 -16.96 6.49
CA ARG A 323 10.72 -16.25 6.51
C ARG A 323 11.73 -16.87 5.55
N ARG A 324 11.81 -18.20 5.51
CA ARG A 324 12.72 -18.91 4.59
C ARG A 324 12.41 -18.63 3.11
N GLU A 325 11.14 -18.46 2.74
CA GLU A 325 10.73 -18.08 1.39
C GLU A 325 11.08 -16.63 1.09
N MET A 326 10.85 -15.73 2.05
CA MET A 326 11.20 -14.31 1.92
C MET A 326 12.70 -14.11 1.72
N VAL A 327 13.54 -14.85 2.47
CA VAL A 327 15.00 -14.81 2.34
C VAL A 327 15.42 -15.30 0.94
N ARG A 328 14.92 -16.45 0.48
CA ARG A 328 15.23 -16.97 -0.86
C ARG A 328 14.78 -16.02 -1.97
N TRP A 329 13.60 -15.42 -1.82
CA TRP A 329 13.08 -14.44 -2.76
C TRP A 329 13.97 -13.18 -2.81
N LEU A 330 14.37 -12.66 -1.65
CA LEU A 330 15.24 -11.47 -1.59
C LEU A 330 16.61 -11.74 -2.22
N VAL A 331 17.21 -12.91 -1.95
CA VAL A 331 18.49 -13.29 -2.56
C VAL A 331 18.37 -13.34 -4.08
N THR A 332 17.26 -13.86 -4.60
CA THR A 332 16.99 -13.86 -6.05
C THR A 332 16.87 -12.43 -6.59
N CYS A 333 16.14 -11.55 -5.91
CA CYS A 333 16.06 -10.13 -6.28
C CYS A 333 17.44 -9.44 -6.25
N ALA A 334 18.29 -9.75 -5.27
CA ALA A 334 19.65 -9.25 -5.20
C ALA A 334 20.51 -9.76 -6.37
N THR A 335 20.37 -11.04 -6.77
CA THR A 335 21.05 -11.57 -7.96
C THR A 335 20.59 -10.89 -9.25
N GLU A 336 19.33 -10.46 -9.35
CA GLU A 336 18.81 -9.73 -10.52
C GLU A 336 19.26 -8.26 -10.53
N LEU A 337 19.47 -7.65 -9.36
CA LEU A 337 19.99 -6.28 -9.22
C LEU A 337 21.44 -6.13 -9.64
N GLY A 338 22.28 -7.10 -9.24
CA GLY A 338 23.71 -7.06 -9.49
C GLY A 338 24.59 -7.49 -8.31
N LEU A 339 25.89 -7.57 -8.59
CA LEU A 339 26.92 -7.95 -7.62
C LEU A 339 26.89 -7.09 -6.34
N ASP A 340 26.74 -5.76 -6.47
CA ASP A 340 26.78 -4.84 -5.34
C ASP A 340 25.62 -5.08 -4.36
N ALA A 341 24.45 -5.45 -4.85
CA ALA A 341 23.29 -5.77 -4.00
C ALA A 341 23.54 -7.05 -3.19
N LEU A 342 24.13 -8.08 -3.80
CA LEU A 342 24.52 -9.32 -3.11
C LEU A 342 25.60 -9.05 -2.05
N LEU A 343 26.64 -8.30 -2.40
CA LEU A 343 27.68 -7.93 -1.44
C LEU A 343 27.11 -7.12 -0.28
N SER A 344 26.19 -6.18 -0.54
CA SER A 344 25.53 -5.38 0.49
C SER A 344 24.75 -6.22 1.49
N ILE A 345 23.92 -7.19 1.04
CA ILE A 345 23.15 -8.04 1.96
C ILE A 345 24.05 -8.98 2.76
N MET A 346 25.18 -9.39 2.20
CA MET A 346 26.16 -10.22 2.89
C MET A 346 26.96 -9.40 3.90
N GLN A 347 27.36 -8.17 3.59
CA GLN A 347 28.07 -7.31 4.54
C GLN A 347 27.17 -6.87 5.71
N ASN A 348 25.88 -6.66 5.46
CA ASN A 348 24.89 -6.23 6.46
C ASN A 348 24.04 -7.40 7.00
N TRP A 349 24.55 -8.63 6.95
CA TRP A 349 23.76 -9.83 7.24
C TRP A 349 23.13 -9.84 8.64
N TYR A 350 23.80 -9.23 9.63
CA TYR A 350 23.38 -9.22 11.03
C TYR A 350 22.07 -8.44 11.28
N GLU A 351 21.69 -7.52 10.38
CA GLU A 351 20.43 -6.78 10.46
C GLU A 351 19.29 -7.46 9.68
N LEU A 352 19.60 -8.46 8.85
CA LEU A 352 18.70 -9.00 7.84
C LEU A 352 18.37 -10.48 8.06
N PHE A 353 19.34 -11.27 8.53
CA PHE A 353 19.29 -12.73 8.54
C PHE A 353 19.70 -13.31 9.89
N THR A 354 19.17 -14.49 10.21
CA THR A 354 19.78 -15.34 11.24
C THR A 354 21.09 -15.94 10.72
N PRO A 355 22.01 -16.38 11.61
CA PRO A 355 23.27 -17.01 11.17
C PRO A 355 23.07 -18.18 10.20
N THR A 356 22.02 -19.00 10.41
CA THR A 356 21.67 -20.14 9.57
C THR A 356 21.09 -19.72 8.21
N GLU A 357 20.34 -18.62 8.17
CA GLU A 357 19.84 -18.03 6.92
C GLU A 357 20.98 -17.38 6.10
N ALA A 358 21.93 -16.72 6.77
CA ALA A 358 23.07 -16.12 6.10
C ALA A 358 24.02 -17.18 5.53
N THR A 359 24.41 -18.19 6.32
CA THR A 359 25.32 -19.26 5.87
C THR A 359 24.69 -20.23 4.88
N GLY A 360 23.39 -20.51 5.02
CA GLY A 360 22.67 -21.40 4.13
C GLY A 360 22.31 -20.70 2.81
N PRO A 361 21.08 -20.16 2.66
CA PRO A 361 20.60 -19.66 1.38
C PRO A 361 21.40 -18.47 0.82
N VAL A 362 21.91 -17.55 1.63
CA VAL A 362 22.63 -16.37 1.12
C VAL A 362 24.02 -16.74 0.62
N ALA A 363 24.86 -17.37 1.45
CA ALA A 363 26.21 -17.76 1.05
C ALA A 363 26.21 -18.83 -0.06
N ALA A 364 25.32 -19.82 0.00
CA ALA A 364 25.23 -20.84 -1.06
C ALA A 364 24.82 -20.25 -2.41
N ALA A 365 23.92 -19.25 -2.42
CA ALA A 365 23.56 -18.56 -3.65
C ALA A 365 24.75 -17.73 -4.20
N ALA A 366 25.51 -17.06 -3.34
CA ALA A 366 26.70 -16.31 -3.74
C ALA A 366 27.80 -17.21 -4.35
N MET A 367 27.95 -18.43 -3.84
CA MET A 367 28.92 -19.42 -4.32
C MET A 367 28.45 -20.21 -5.57
N SER A 368 27.20 -20.07 -5.98
CA SER A 368 26.62 -20.86 -7.07
C SER A 368 27.13 -20.43 -8.45
N HIS A 369 27.47 -21.40 -9.30
CA HIS A 369 27.80 -21.16 -10.71
C HIS A 369 26.65 -20.48 -11.48
N ALA A 370 25.40 -20.79 -11.14
CA ALA A 370 24.23 -20.16 -11.76
C ALA A 370 24.13 -18.66 -11.47
N THR A 371 24.66 -18.21 -10.33
CA THR A 371 24.73 -16.79 -9.97
C THR A 371 25.82 -16.08 -10.75
N ALA A 372 27.01 -16.71 -10.86
CA ALA A 372 28.12 -16.17 -11.65
C ALA A 372 27.74 -15.97 -13.13
N LEU A 373 27.05 -16.95 -13.73
CA LEU A 373 26.56 -16.86 -15.11
C LEU A 373 25.49 -15.77 -15.29
N ARG A 374 24.51 -15.70 -14.38
CA ARG A 374 23.42 -14.70 -14.46
C ARG A 374 23.94 -13.27 -14.36
N LEU A 375 24.96 -13.05 -13.53
CA LEU A 375 25.58 -11.74 -13.34
C LEU A 375 26.67 -11.43 -14.37
N GLY A 376 27.09 -12.40 -15.18
CA GLY A 376 28.21 -12.25 -16.12
C GLY A 376 29.52 -11.87 -15.41
N LEU A 377 29.80 -12.46 -14.24
CA LEU A 377 30.92 -12.06 -13.40
C LEU A 377 32.27 -12.37 -14.06
N THR A 378 33.20 -11.43 -13.95
CA THR A 378 34.63 -11.69 -14.18
C THR A 378 35.22 -12.55 -13.07
N PHE A 379 36.36 -13.19 -13.33
CA PHE A 379 37.06 -13.99 -12.33
C PHE A 379 37.36 -13.19 -11.04
N GLU A 380 37.80 -11.93 -11.17
CA GLU A 380 38.07 -11.07 -10.00
C GLU A 380 36.80 -10.77 -9.18
N GLN A 381 35.67 -10.53 -9.85
CA GLN A 381 34.40 -10.27 -9.17
C GLN A 381 33.86 -11.54 -8.50
N GLN A 382 34.01 -12.70 -9.15
CA GLN A 382 33.66 -13.98 -8.57
C GLN A 382 34.50 -14.28 -7.32
N GLU A 383 35.81 -14.00 -7.34
CA GLU A 383 36.66 -14.21 -6.17
C GLU A 383 36.36 -13.22 -5.04
N LYS A 384 36.00 -11.97 -5.37
CA LYS A 384 35.51 -11.01 -4.37
C LYS A 384 34.22 -11.50 -3.70
N LEU A 385 33.28 -12.02 -4.48
CA LEU A 385 32.02 -12.56 -3.98
C LEU A 385 32.25 -13.81 -3.10
N SER A 386 33.12 -14.73 -3.55
CA SER A 386 33.46 -15.94 -2.80
C SER A 386 34.18 -15.63 -1.49
N ALA A 387 35.12 -14.67 -1.48
CA ALA A 387 35.79 -14.21 -0.29
C ALA A 387 34.82 -13.59 0.73
N CYS A 388 33.85 -12.80 0.26
CA CYS A 388 32.80 -12.24 1.11
C CYS A 388 31.91 -13.35 1.71
N ALA A 389 31.55 -14.37 0.92
CA ALA A 389 30.74 -15.50 1.38
C ALA A 389 31.44 -16.33 2.45
N ARG A 390 32.74 -16.61 2.27
CA ARG A 390 33.57 -17.29 3.27
C ARG A 390 33.65 -16.48 4.57
N THR A 391 33.90 -15.18 4.46
CA THR A 391 33.97 -14.27 5.63
C THR A 391 32.65 -14.26 6.40
N LEU A 392 31.53 -14.11 5.71
CA LEU A 392 30.20 -14.20 6.30
C LEU A 392 29.97 -15.56 6.97
N ALA A 393 30.34 -16.65 6.32
CA ALA A 393 30.14 -18.00 6.85
C ALA A 393 30.92 -18.22 8.16
N LEU A 394 32.16 -17.74 8.24
CA LEU A 394 32.98 -17.79 9.45
C LEU A 394 32.38 -16.95 10.58
N GLN A 395 31.88 -15.74 10.28
CA GLN A 395 31.23 -14.89 11.28
C GLN A 395 29.95 -15.54 11.85
N CYS A 396 29.14 -16.16 10.98
CA CYS A 396 27.95 -16.88 11.41
C CYS A 396 28.29 -18.14 12.21
N ALA A 397 29.30 -18.91 11.81
CA ALA A 397 29.77 -20.08 12.56
C ALA A 397 30.37 -19.71 13.92
N ALA A 398 30.98 -18.53 14.07
CA ALA A 398 31.41 -18.04 15.37
C ALA A 398 30.23 -17.68 16.30
N LYS A 399 29.09 -17.26 15.73
CA LYS A 399 27.89 -16.82 16.48
C LYS A 399 26.94 -17.96 16.82
N ASP A 400 26.73 -18.88 15.90
CA ASP A 400 25.92 -20.10 16.07
C ASP A 400 26.66 -21.30 15.46
N PRO A 401 27.67 -21.83 16.18
CA PRO A 401 28.49 -22.94 15.71
C PRO A 401 27.70 -24.20 15.33
N PRO A 402 26.77 -24.74 16.17
CA PRO A 402 26.08 -25.98 15.83
C PRO A 402 25.12 -25.79 14.64
N GLY A 403 24.42 -24.64 14.55
CA GLY A 403 23.49 -24.37 13.46
C GLY A 403 24.19 -24.14 12.11
N CYS A 404 25.41 -23.58 12.11
CA CYS A 404 26.10 -23.17 10.89
C CYS A 404 27.20 -24.14 10.42
N ALA A 405 27.59 -25.14 11.22
CA ALA A 405 28.78 -25.96 10.98
C ALA A 405 28.87 -26.54 9.56
N LEU A 406 27.87 -27.30 9.12
CA LEU A 406 27.90 -27.95 7.80
C LEU A 406 27.89 -26.94 6.65
N SER A 407 27.08 -25.89 6.75
CA SER A 407 27.00 -24.85 5.72
C SER A 407 28.30 -24.04 5.64
N ALA A 408 28.92 -23.72 6.76
CA ALA A 408 30.18 -22.98 6.80
C ALA A 408 31.33 -23.80 6.19
N LEU A 409 31.43 -25.09 6.51
CA LEU A 409 32.43 -25.98 5.91
C LEU A 409 32.26 -26.10 4.40
N SER A 410 31.03 -26.29 3.91
CA SER A 410 30.73 -26.39 2.48
C SER A 410 31.08 -25.10 1.72
N VAL A 411 30.75 -23.93 2.28
CA VAL A 411 31.10 -22.63 1.66
C VAL A 411 32.62 -22.41 1.63
N CYS A 412 33.35 -22.93 2.61
CA CYS A 412 34.80 -22.73 2.73
C CYS A 412 35.65 -23.80 2.03
N GLU A 413 35.08 -24.90 1.56
CA GLU A 413 35.80 -26.06 0.99
C GLU A 413 36.81 -25.69 -0.11
N GLY A 414 36.50 -24.68 -0.93
CA GLY A 414 37.38 -24.21 -2.00
C GLY A 414 38.61 -23.40 -1.55
N SER A 415 38.82 -23.18 -0.25
CA SER A 415 39.98 -22.43 0.27
C SER A 415 40.50 -23.06 1.56
N ALA A 416 41.72 -23.61 1.52
CA ALA A 416 42.32 -24.30 2.65
C ALA A 416 42.32 -23.46 3.94
N GLY A 417 42.75 -22.20 3.86
CA GLY A 417 42.78 -21.31 5.03
C GLY A 417 41.39 -20.98 5.61
N ALA A 418 40.39 -20.78 4.75
CA ALA A 418 39.02 -20.55 5.22
C ALA A 418 38.40 -21.82 5.80
N PHE A 419 38.71 -22.98 5.23
CA PHE A 419 38.23 -24.28 5.71
C PHE A 419 38.82 -24.63 7.08
N GLU A 420 40.12 -24.44 7.27
CA GLU A 420 40.77 -24.61 8.57
C GLU A 420 40.18 -23.67 9.64
N ALA A 421 39.95 -22.40 9.28
CA ALA A 421 39.29 -21.44 10.16
C ALA A 421 37.86 -21.86 10.54
N ALA A 422 37.10 -22.42 9.59
CA ALA A 422 35.75 -22.94 9.84
C ALA A 422 35.79 -24.16 10.77
N CYS A 423 36.70 -25.10 10.54
CA CYS A 423 36.94 -26.25 11.43
C CYS A 423 37.31 -25.81 12.85
N ALA A 424 38.19 -24.81 12.98
CA ALA A 424 38.59 -24.27 14.27
C ALA A 424 37.43 -23.58 15.01
N ALA A 425 36.59 -22.82 14.29
CA ALA A 425 35.42 -22.17 14.86
C ALA A 425 34.40 -23.19 15.40
N VAL A 426 34.13 -24.25 14.62
CA VAL A 426 33.21 -25.34 15.01
C VAL A 426 33.79 -26.20 16.14
N GLY A 427 35.05 -26.61 16.03
CA GLY A 427 35.73 -27.44 17.03
C GLY A 427 35.94 -26.72 18.37
N GLY A 428 36.27 -25.42 18.33
CA GLY A 428 36.39 -24.59 19.52
C GLY A 428 35.07 -24.32 20.22
N ALA A 429 33.93 -24.41 19.52
CA ALA A 429 32.61 -24.38 20.14
C ALA A 429 32.25 -25.71 20.80
N ALA A 430 32.54 -26.84 20.13
CA ALA A 430 32.34 -28.18 20.69
C ALA A 430 33.16 -28.39 21.98
N ALA A 431 34.39 -27.88 22.03
CA ALA A 431 35.24 -27.92 23.24
C ALA A 431 34.70 -27.08 24.41
N ARG A 432 33.84 -26.10 24.15
CA ARG A 432 33.21 -25.23 25.16
C ARG A 432 31.85 -25.76 25.65
N GLY A 433 31.39 -26.90 25.15
CA GLY A 433 30.13 -27.52 25.57
C GLY A 433 28.87 -26.75 25.15
N ALA A 434 28.95 -25.96 24.07
CA ALA A 434 27.83 -25.24 23.48
C ALA A 434 26.97 -26.13 22.57
#